data_AF-A0A2V6HJV5-F1
#
_entry.id   AF-A0A2V6HJV5-F1
#
_cell.length_a   1.000
_cell.length_b   1.000
_cell.length_c   1.000
_cell.angle_alpha   90.00
_cell.angle_beta   90.00
_cell.angle_gamma   90.00
#
_symmetry.space_group_name_H-M   'P 1'
#
loop_
_entity.id
_entity.type
_entity.pdbx_description
1 polymer ?
#
loop_
_entity_poly.entity_id
_entity_poly.type
_entity_poly.pdbx_seq_one_letter_code
_entity_poly.pdbx_strand_id
1 'polypeptide(L)'
;MLTGDRAKYLGLIFAIAFCTFLLENQTSIFASILKRTGSQILDVTDADVWVMDGKTEYFEQTKALKDTDLTRVRGVNGVEWAVKLFKGYPVA
;
A
#
# COMPACT_ATOMS: atom_id res chain seq x y z
N MET A 1 -19.45 20.04 -40.76
CA MET A 1 -18.86 18.67 -40.72
C MET A 1 -18.85 18.03 -39.32
N LEU A 2 -19.02 18.75 -38.19
CA LEU A 2 -19.19 18.09 -36.86
C LEU A 2 -20.64 18.01 -36.34
N THR A 3 -21.56 18.85 -36.80
CA THR A 3 -22.96 18.89 -36.32
C THR A 3 -24.00 18.41 -37.34
N GLY A 4 -23.58 18.13 -38.57
CA GLY A 4 -24.47 17.69 -39.66
C GLY A 4 -24.86 16.21 -39.59
N ASP A 5 -24.05 15.39 -38.92
CA ASP A 5 -24.26 13.95 -38.76
C ASP A 5 -24.22 13.61 -37.25
N ARG A 6 -25.40 13.67 -36.63
CA ARG A 6 -25.57 13.49 -35.18
C ARG A 6 -25.13 12.09 -34.73
N ALA A 7 -25.26 11.08 -35.59
CA ALA A 7 -24.83 9.71 -35.29
C ALA A 7 -23.31 9.63 -35.13
N LYS A 8 -22.55 10.26 -36.03
CA LYS A 8 -21.08 10.32 -35.93
C LYS A 8 -20.61 11.10 -34.71
N TYR A 9 -21.27 12.22 -34.38
CA TYR A 9 -20.95 13.03 -33.21
C TYR A 9 -21.17 12.26 -31.89
N LEU A 10 -22.32 11.60 -31.74
CA LEU A 10 -22.61 10.77 -30.57
C LEU A 10 -21.68 9.55 -30.48
N GLY A 11 -21.36 8.92 -31.61
CA GLY A 11 -20.40 7.83 -31.67
C GLY A 11 -19.01 8.25 -31.19
N LEU A 12 -18.55 9.44 -31.57
CA LEU A 12 -17.26 9.98 -31.13
C LEU A 12 -17.25 10.26 -29.62
N ILE A 13 -18.28 10.92 -29.09
CA ILE A 13 -18.38 11.19 -27.65
C ILE A 13 -18.40 9.88 -26.86
N PHE A 14 -19.22 8.92 -27.28
CA PHE A 14 -19.32 7.63 -26.62
C PHE A 14 -17.99 6.87 -26.64
N ALA A 15 -17.30 6.86 -27.79
CA ALA A 15 -15.99 6.23 -27.91
C ALA A 15 -14.96 6.86 -26.96
N ILE A 16 -14.86 8.19 -26.92
CA ILE A 16 -13.93 8.89 -26.02
C ILE A 16 -14.29 8.61 -24.56
N ALA A 17 -15.57 8.76 -24.18
CA ALA A 17 -16.03 8.52 -22.82
C ALA A 17 -15.77 7.07 -22.37
N PHE A 18 -16.02 6.09 -23.25
CA PHE A 18 -15.78 4.68 -22.97
C PHE A 18 -14.28 4.36 -22.83
N CYS A 19 -13.44 4.90 -23.72
CA CYS A 19 -11.98 4.76 -23.60
C CYS A 19 -11.47 5.38 -22.29
N THR A 20 -11.94 6.57 -21.93
CA THR A 20 -11.58 7.22 -20.66
C THR A 20 -12.02 6.38 -19.46
N PHE A 21 -13.25 5.87 -19.46
CA PHE A 21 -13.77 5.01 -18.39
C PHE A 21 -12.94 3.74 -18.20
N LEU A 22 -12.54 3.07 -19.30
CA LEU A 22 -11.70 1.88 -19.24
C LEU A 22 -10.31 2.19 -18.67
N LEU A 23 -9.72 3.32 -19.06
CA LEU A 23 -8.42 3.75 -18.52
C LEU A 23 -8.52 4.04 -17.02
N GLU A 24 -9.58 4.70 -16.57
CA GLU A 24 -9.78 5.05 -15.16
C GLU A 24 -10.01 3.83 -14.26
N ASN A 25 -10.67 2.79 -14.78
CA ASN A 25 -10.80 1.52 -14.07
C ASN A 25 -9.43 0.87 -13.81
N GLN A 26 -8.57 0.82 -14.83
CA GLN A 26 -7.24 0.24 -14.69
C GLN A 26 -6.33 1.04 -13.74
N THR A 27 -6.38 2.37 -13.77
CA THR A 27 -5.60 3.20 -12.85
C THR A 27 -6.08 3.08 -11.41
N SER A 28 -7.39 2.95 -11.18
CA SER A 28 -7.97 2.70 -9.85
C SER A 28 -7.49 1.38 -9.25
N ILE A 29 -7.51 0.30 -10.03
CA ILE A 29 -7.00 -1.01 -9.58
C ILE A 29 -5.52 -0.91 -9.22
N PHE A 30 -4.72 -0.26 -10.05
CA PHE A 30 -3.30 -0.06 -9.79
C PHE A 30 -3.05 0.74 -8.50
N ALA A 31 -3.76 1.86 -8.32
CA ALA A 31 -3.67 2.66 -7.11
C ALA A 31 -4.08 1.85 -5.85
N SER A 32 -5.12 1.01 -5.97
CA SER A 32 -5.56 0.13 -4.89
C SER A 32 -4.51 -0.92 -4.52
N ILE A 33 -3.82 -1.52 -5.49
CA ILE A 33 -2.74 -2.48 -5.23
C ILE A 33 -1.58 -1.77 -4.51
N LEU A 34 -1.16 -0.60 -4.99
CA LEU A 34 -0.11 0.18 -4.34
C LEU A 34 -0.46 0.54 -2.89
N LYS A 35 -1.71 0.98 -2.65
CA LYS A 35 -2.17 1.31 -1.29
C LYS A 35 -2.14 0.09 -0.36
N ARG A 36 -2.45 -1.10 -0.88
CA ARG A 36 -2.47 -2.33 -0.10
C ARG A 36 -1.08 -2.80 0.33
N THR A 37 -0.04 -2.51 -0.45
CA THR A 37 1.36 -2.84 -0.09
C THR A 37 1.78 -2.19 1.23
N GLY A 38 1.28 -1.00 1.54
CA GLY A 38 1.58 -0.28 2.78
C GLY A 38 0.58 -0.49 3.91
N SER A 39 -0.53 -1.20 3.70
CA SER A 39 -1.62 -1.25 4.70
C SER A 39 -1.13 -1.83 6.01
N GLN A 40 -0.29 -2.86 5.99
CA GLN A 40 0.20 -3.49 7.22
C GLN A 40 0.98 -2.54 8.15
N ILE A 41 1.61 -1.51 7.58
CA ILE A 41 2.32 -0.47 8.33
C ILE A 41 1.34 0.61 8.78
N LEU A 42 0.40 1.00 7.90
CA LEU A 42 -0.60 2.04 8.16
C LEU A 42 -1.68 1.61 9.16
N ASP A 43 -1.99 0.32 9.21
CA ASP A 43 -3.04 -0.26 10.05
C ASP A 43 -2.61 -0.28 11.53
N VAL A 44 -1.30 -0.25 11.81
CA VAL A 44 -0.75 -0.15 13.17
C VAL A 44 -0.53 1.33 13.50
N THR A 45 -1.53 1.94 14.12
CA THR A 45 -1.54 3.37 14.45
C THR A 45 -0.85 3.70 15.77
N ASP A 46 -0.68 2.72 16.67
CA ASP A 46 -0.03 2.91 17.97
C ASP A 46 1.50 3.03 17.87
N ALA A 47 2.08 2.67 16.73
CA ALA A 47 3.53 2.64 16.54
C ALA A 47 4.03 3.83 15.72
N ASP A 48 4.76 4.74 16.35
CA ASP A 48 5.37 5.89 15.66
C ASP A 48 6.66 5.52 14.89
N VAL A 49 7.37 4.48 15.34
CA VAL A 49 8.68 4.10 14.81
C VAL A 49 8.78 2.59 14.58
N TRP A 50 9.27 2.22 13.40
CA TRP A 50 9.55 0.83 13.02
C TRP A 50 11.05 0.54 13.07
N VAL A 51 11.42 -0.52 13.79
CA VAL A 51 12.81 -0.98 13.89
C VAL A 51 12.97 -2.29 13.12
N MET A 52 13.93 -2.33 12.21
CA MET A 52 14.18 -3.44 11.29
C MET A 52 15.68 -3.73 11.20
N ASP A 53 16.06 -4.93 10.76
CA ASP A 53 17.45 -5.23 10.42
C ASP A 53 17.84 -4.48 9.13
N GLY A 54 19.05 -3.90 9.09
CA GLY A 54 19.53 -3.12 7.93
C GLY A 54 19.66 -3.90 6.63
N LYS A 55 19.61 -5.24 6.67
CA LYS A 55 19.58 -6.13 5.49
C LYS A 55 18.16 -6.52 5.08
N THR A 56 17.13 -5.89 5.62
CA THR A 56 15.74 -6.16 5.26
C THR A 56 15.37 -5.33 4.03
N GLU A 57 15.10 -6.00 2.91
CA GLU A 57 14.76 -5.33 1.64
C GLU A 57 13.25 -5.16 1.46
N TYR A 58 12.47 -6.11 1.98
CA TYR A 58 11.01 -6.14 1.82
C TYR A 58 10.34 -6.48 3.14
N PHE A 59 9.15 -5.92 3.38
CA PHE A 59 8.33 -6.22 4.55
C PHE A 59 7.96 -7.72 4.66
N GLU A 60 7.93 -8.42 3.52
CA GLU A 60 7.72 -9.87 3.47
C GLU A 60 8.90 -10.70 3.98
N GLN A 61 10.10 -10.13 3.98
CA GLN A 61 11.28 -10.83 4.48
C GLN A 61 11.28 -10.81 6.01
N THR A 62 10.75 -11.87 6.61
CA THR A 62 10.69 -12.01 8.07
C THR A 62 12.06 -12.46 8.61
N LYS A 63 12.96 -11.48 8.80
CA LYS A 63 14.19 -11.67 9.59
C LYS A 63 13.92 -11.21 11.02
N ALA A 64 13.75 -12.17 11.93
CA ALA A 64 13.51 -11.85 13.33
C ALA A 64 14.72 -11.14 13.94
N LEU A 65 14.48 -9.97 14.55
CA LEU A 65 15.45 -9.30 15.41
C LEU A 65 15.70 -10.14 16.67
N LYS A 66 16.91 -10.02 17.23
CA LYS A 66 17.26 -10.74 18.48
C LYS A 66 16.47 -10.15 19.64
N ASP A 67 16.21 -10.96 20.67
CA ASP A 67 15.56 -10.48 21.90
C ASP A 67 16.31 -9.32 22.56
N THR A 68 17.64 -9.32 22.46
CA THR A 68 18.49 -8.25 22.96
C THR A 68 18.23 -6.90 22.29
N ASP A 69 17.82 -6.90 21.02
CA ASP A 69 17.53 -5.66 20.28
C ASP A 69 16.26 -4.99 20.82
N LEU A 70 15.27 -5.76 21.27
CA LEU A 70 14.07 -5.22 21.90
C LEU A 70 14.42 -4.49 23.21
N THR A 71 15.25 -5.10 24.05
CA THR A 71 15.72 -4.48 25.29
C THR A 71 16.54 -3.24 25.00
N ARG A 72 17.36 -3.25 23.95
CA ARG A 72 18.14 -2.07 23.52
C ARG A 72 17.22 -0.91 23.10
N VAL A 73 16.19 -1.17 22.30
CA VAL A 73 15.24 -0.14 21.85
C VAL A 73 14.48 0.47 23.04
N ARG A 74 14.02 -0.36 23.98
CA ARG A 74 13.38 0.11 25.23
C ARG A 74 14.30 0.94 26.13
N GLY A 75 15.62 0.77 26.00
CA GLY A 75 16.60 1.56 26.75
C GLY A 75 16.90 2.95 26.16
N VAL A 76 16.37 3.26 24.97
CA VAL A 76 16.55 4.56 24.33
C VAL A 76 15.67 5.60 25.03
N ASN A 77 16.28 6.70 25.46
CA ASN A 77 15.56 7.79 26.12
C ASN A 77 14.49 8.37 25.19
N GLY A 78 13.25 8.48 25.67
CA GLY A 78 12.10 8.91 24.88
C GLY A 78 11.27 7.79 24.25
N VAL A 79 11.68 6.52 24.36
CA VAL A 79 10.83 5.38 23.98
C VAL A 79 9.97 4.99 25.17
N GLU A 80 8.65 5.21 25.07
CA GLU A 80 7.70 4.84 26.12
C GLU A 80 7.57 3.31 26.23
N TRP A 81 7.46 2.63 25.09
CA TRP A 81 7.36 1.18 25.02
C TRP A 81 7.82 0.68 23.64
N ALA A 82 8.11 -0.62 23.57
CA ALA A 82 8.37 -1.30 22.31
C ALA A 82 7.90 -2.76 22.40
N VAL A 83 7.33 -3.27 21.31
CA VAL A 83 6.93 -4.68 21.19
C VAL A 83 7.39 -5.25 19.85
N LYS A 84 7.50 -6.58 19.77
CA LYS A 84 7.75 -7.25 18.51
C LYS A 84 6.47 -7.28 17.68
N LEU A 85 6.60 -6.95 16.40
CA LEU A 85 5.54 -7.21 15.44
C LEU A 85 5.41 -8.72 15.25
N PHE A 86 4.25 -9.27 15.59
CA PHE A 86 3.91 -10.64 15.24
C PHE A 86 3.39 -10.69 13.80
N LYS A 87 4.04 -11.48 12.96
CA LYS A 87 3.61 -11.77 11.59
C LYS A 87 3.32 -13.26 11.48
N GLY A 88 2.04 -13.62 11.51
CA GLY A 88 1.56 -14.99 11.30
C GLY A 88 0.91 -15.13 9.93
N TYR A 89 1.12 -16.27 9.28
CA TYR A 89 0.32 -16.62 8.11
C TYR A 89 -1.02 -17.20 8.59
N PRO A 90 -2.17 -16.79 8.00
CA PRO A 90 -3.43 -17.45 8.27
C PRO A 90 -3.31 -18.93 7.87
N VAL A 91 -3.54 -19.82 8.84
CA VAL A 91 -3.74 -21.24 8.58
C VAL A 91 -5.15 -21.40 7.99
N ALA A 92 -5.21 -21.86 6.74
CA ALA A 92 -6.45 -22.18 6.02
C ALA A 92 -7.02 -23.52 6.48
#